data_AF-W7WB44-F1
#
_entry.id   AF-W7WB44-F1
#
_cell.length_a   1.000
_cell.length_b   1.000
_cell.length_c   1.000
_cell.angle_alpha   90.00
_cell.angle_beta   90.00
_cell.angle_gamma   90.00
#
_symmetry.space_group_name_H-M   'P 1'
#
loop_
_entity.id
_entity.type
_entity.pdbx_description
1 polymer ?
#
loop_
_entity_poly.entity_id
_entity_poly.type
_entity_poly.pdbx_seq_one_letter_code
_entity_poly.pdbx_strand_id
1 'polypeptide(L)'
;MEALELEKKPPGLRLGPPMFSLMNLLIIVAASYLIWIIFADPVHSPWKTYPQPFGVVLFWSILFVVFFAFLGQLWGLGPRPQPVSGAIWILLTTVFAVIVPSVLLHGYGVMDPAFDIGKGGYTATTMIVLIGFYTWGILGTSMGHWPWVDLGLKQPWVGIGGFLFGFVLTFLGYILLIYPSLASWTSPDKTILPLTVVIGWFYSVIVSWLTTFLILDNWPWSAFGSRAKTAFAALVGNFVVGTGIYFAFHALLRGILLPQDVQAALGPAIDIWPAHLGVCVSFWLIFWANVAGNPPTGLGPIANRLVRLVITFSLAVATFVVYTRWFAVSVLNEKEIAAGFGGDPLTWIDLMIYVMLVYVIYLGSYGLNRKS
;
A
#
# COMPACT_ATOMS: atom_id res chain seq x y z
N MET A 1 36.35 -36.05 -3.36
CA MET A 1 35.85 -35.38 -4.58
C MET A 1 34.55 -34.70 -4.22
N GLU A 2 34.65 -33.53 -3.58
CA GLU A 2 33.51 -32.63 -3.43
C GLU A 2 33.22 -32.06 -4.82
N ALA A 3 32.07 -32.42 -5.38
CA ALA A 3 31.54 -31.68 -6.51
C ALA A 3 31.30 -30.25 -6.03
N LEU A 4 32.14 -29.32 -6.51
CA LEU A 4 31.82 -27.91 -6.58
C LEU A 4 30.44 -27.80 -7.24
N GLU A 5 29.39 -27.66 -6.42
CA GLU A 5 28.11 -27.16 -6.88
C GLU A 5 28.40 -25.76 -7.42
N LEU A 6 28.62 -25.68 -8.73
CA LEU A 6 28.54 -24.46 -9.49
C LEU A 6 27.17 -23.88 -9.17
N GLU A 7 27.14 -22.94 -8.23
CA GLU A 7 26.01 -22.12 -7.89
C GLU A 7 25.51 -21.51 -9.20
N LYS A 8 24.50 -22.14 -9.81
CA LYS A 8 23.94 -21.74 -11.09
C LYS A 8 23.30 -20.39 -10.84
N LYS A 9 24.08 -19.33 -11.10
CA LYS A 9 23.61 -17.95 -10.97
C LYS A 9 22.31 -17.84 -11.75
N PRO A 10 21.22 -17.34 -11.13
CA PRO A 10 19.91 -17.37 -11.73
C PRO A 10 19.94 -16.67 -13.09
N PRO A 11 19.26 -17.23 -14.11
CA PRO A 11 19.22 -16.65 -15.44
C PRO A 11 18.60 -15.24 -15.37
N GLY A 12 19.25 -14.26 -15.99
CA GLY A 12 18.75 -12.89 -16.02
C GLY A 12 19.79 -11.83 -16.42
N LEU A 13 19.31 -10.69 -16.89
CA LEU A 13 20.13 -9.57 -17.33
C LEU A 13 20.85 -8.93 -16.13
N ARG A 14 22.18 -8.89 -16.17
CA ARG A 14 22.98 -8.28 -15.10
C ARG A 14 23.10 -6.77 -15.30
N LEU A 15 22.53 -6.00 -14.38
CA LEU A 15 22.44 -4.55 -14.46
C LEU A 15 23.17 -3.88 -13.29
N GLY A 16 23.79 -2.73 -13.54
CA GLY A 16 24.26 -1.87 -12.45
C GLY A 16 23.08 -1.35 -11.62
N PRO A 17 23.29 -0.92 -10.35
CA PRO A 17 22.19 -0.56 -9.45
C PRO A 17 21.17 0.45 -10.02
N PRO A 18 21.57 1.58 -10.66
CA PRO A 18 20.60 2.54 -11.20
C PRO A 18 19.77 1.94 -12.34
N MET A 19 20.42 1.18 -13.22
CA MET A 19 19.74 0.54 -14.36
C MET A 19 18.81 -0.59 -13.90
N PHE A 20 19.19 -1.34 -12.86
CA PHE A 20 18.33 -2.34 -12.24
C PHE A 20 17.03 -1.70 -11.72
N SER A 21 17.13 -0.58 -11.02
CA SER A 21 15.96 0.15 -10.54
C SER A 21 15.11 0.69 -11.68
N LEU A 22 15.72 1.31 -12.69
CA LEU A 22 14.99 1.83 -13.84
C LEU A 22 14.24 0.72 -14.59
N MET A 23 14.87 -0.43 -14.84
CA MET A 23 14.22 -1.55 -15.53
C MET A 23 13.05 -2.13 -14.72
N ASN A 24 13.19 -2.26 -13.40
CA ASN A 24 12.07 -2.64 -12.55
C ASN A 24 10.92 -1.63 -12.65
N LEU A 25 11.21 -0.33 -12.59
CA LEU A 25 10.19 0.72 -12.71
C LEU A 25 9.45 0.62 -14.05
N LEU A 26 10.17 0.41 -15.15
CA LEU A 26 9.56 0.24 -16.47
C LEU A 26 8.66 -1.00 -16.54
N ILE A 27 9.10 -2.14 -15.99
CA ILE A 27 8.29 -3.36 -15.94
C ILE A 27 7.02 -3.12 -15.12
N ILE A 28 7.15 -2.47 -13.96
CA ILE A 28 6.01 -2.14 -13.09
C ILE A 28 5.01 -1.27 -13.84
N VAL A 29 5.45 -0.15 -14.42
CA VAL A 29 4.58 0.77 -15.16
C VAL A 29 3.92 0.08 -16.36
N ALA A 30 4.69 -0.67 -17.15
CA ALA A 30 4.18 -1.35 -18.34
C ALA A 30 3.15 -2.45 -17.97
N ALA A 31 3.46 -3.28 -16.97
CA ALA A 31 2.54 -4.32 -16.53
C ALA A 31 1.28 -3.74 -15.88
N SER A 32 1.39 -2.68 -15.08
CA SER A 32 0.24 -1.95 -14.54
C SER A 32 -0.63 -1.36 -15.66
N TYR A 33 -0.02 -0.78 -16.69
CA TYR A 33 -0.77 -0.23 -17.83
C TYR A 33 -1.50 -1.32 -18.63
N LEU A 34 -0.87 -2.47 -18.84
CA LEU A 34 -1.52 -3.62 -19.49
C LEU A 34 -2.71 -4.13 -18.66
N ILE A 35 -2.55 -4.26 -17.35
CA ILE A 35 -3.65 -4.65 -16.45
C ILE A 35 -4.77 -3.59 -16.51
N TRP A 36 -4.41 -2.31 -16.53
CA TRP A 36 -5.37 -1.22 -16.63
C TRP A 36 -6.17 -1.28 -17.93
N ILE A 37 -5.52 -1.36 -19.09
CA ILE A 37 -6.23 -1.47 -20.38
C ILE A 37 -7.14 -2.69 -20.41
N ILE A 38 -6.74 -3.81 -19.82
CA ILE A 38 -7.56 -5.02 -19.86
C ILE A 38 -8.76 -4.90 -18.91
N PHE A 39 -8.59 -4.37 -17.70
CA PHE A 39 -9.61 -4.49 -16.65
C PHE A 39 -10.28 -3.17 -16.27
N ALA A 40 -9.55 -2.05 -16.27
CA ALA A 40 -9.95 -0.81 -15.60
C ALA A 40 -10.15 0.40 -16.53
N ASP A 41 -9.51 0.45 -17.71
CA ASP A 41 -9.61 1.62 -18.60
C ASP A 41 -11.08 1.93 -18.97
N PRO A 42 -11.60 3.12 -18.66
CA PRO A 42 -13.02 3.44 -18.91
C PRO A 42 -13.44 3.42 -20.38
N VAL A 43 -12.49 3.56 -21.31
CA VAL A 43 -12.71 3.68 -22.75
C VAL A 43 -12.37 2.37 -23.46
N HIS A 44 -11.21 1.80 -23.18
CA HIS A 44 -10.64 0.68 -23.92
C HIS A 44 -10.90 -0.69 -23.27
N SER A 45 -11.25 -0.74 -21.98
CA SER A 45 -11.36 -2.01 -21.26
C SER A 45 -12.48 -2.89 -21.80
N PRO A 46 -12.20 -4.15 -22.19
CA PRO A 46 -13.24 -5.10 -22.52
C PRO A 46 -14.08 -5.51 -21.31
N TRP A 47 -13.51 -5.51 -20.10
CA TRP A 47 -14.19 -6.00 -18.89
C TRP A 47 -14.90 -4.90 -18.10
N LYS A 48 -14.53 -3.63 -18.28
CA LYS A 48 -15.16 -2.43 -17.65
C LYS A 48 -15.40 -2.58 -16.15
N THR A 49 -14.40 -3.07 -15.42
CA THR A 49 -14.52 -3.37 -13.98
C THR A 49 -14.19 -2.18 -13.07
N TYR A 50 -13.87 -1.01 -13.62
CA TYR A 50 -13.57 0.20 -12.87
C TYR A 50 -14.83 1.09 -12.70
N PRO A 51 -15.04 1.70 -11.51
CA PRO A 51 -14.17 1.64 -10.33
C PRO A 51 -14.29 0.33 -9.53
N GLN A 52 -15.44 -0.32 -9.58
CA GLN A 52 -15.72 -1.58 -8.88
C GLN A 52 -16.28 -2.61 -9.86
N PRO A 53 -15.89 -3.90 -9.74
CA PRO A 53 -15.17 -4.53 -8.63
C PRO A 53 -13.63 -4.44 -8.68
N PHE A 54 -13.04 -3.73 -9.64
CA PHE A 54 -11.58 -3.65 -9.80
C PHE A 54 -10.88 -3.18 -8.51
N GLY A 55 -11.34 -2.07 -7.95
CA GLY A 55 -10.74 -1.47 -6.75
C GLY A 55 -10.75 -2.42 -5.56
N VAL A 56 -11.90 -3.06 -5.26
CA VAL A 56 -11.98 -3.97 -4.10
C VAL A 56 -11.03 -5.16 -4.26
N VAL A 57 -10.93 -5.75 -5.45
CA VAL A 57 -10.03 -6.89 -5.69
C VAL A 57 -8.57 -6.44 -5.60
N LEU A 58 -8.23 -5.27 -6.13
CA LEU A 58 -6.89 -4.70 -6.05
C LEU A 58 -6.45 -4.48 -4.59
N PHE A 59 -7.27 -3.80 -3.78
CA PHE A 59 -6.92 -3.49 -2.40
C PHE A 59 -6.76 -4.76 -1.56
N TRP A 60 -7.70 -5.71 -1.70
CA TRP A 60 -7.56 -6.99 -1.01
C TRP A 60 -6.36 -7.80 -1.49
N SER A 61 -6.00 -7.72 -2.78
CA SER A 61 -4.78 -8.35 -3.30
C SER A 61 -3.54 -7.79 -2.60
N ILE A 62 -3.42 -6.47 -2.46
CA ILE A 62 -2.32 -5.83 -1.72
C ILE A 62 -2.30 -6.33 -0.27
N LEU A 63 -3.46 -6.40 0.39
CA LEU A 63 -3.54 -6.87 1.77
C LEU A 63 -3.09 -8.33 1.91
N PHE A 64 -3.44 -9.20 0.97
CA PHE A 64 -2.95 -10.58 0.97
C PHE A 64 -1.45 -10.66 0.73
N VAL A 65 -0.85 -9.74 -0.03
CA VAL A 65 0.62 -9.64 -0.07
C VAL A 65 1.19 -9.26 1.30
N VAL A 66 0.55 -8.33 2.03
CA VAL A 66 0.94 -8.03 3.41
C VAL A 66 0.91 -9.28 4.29
N PHE A 67 -0.15 -10.09 4.19
CA PHE A 67 -0.30 -11.31 4.97
C PHE A 67 0.75 -12.36 4.61
N PHE A 68 0.91 -12.66 3.33
CA PHE A 68 1.82 -13.74 2.91
C PHE A 68 3.28 -13.33 3.01
N ALA A 69 3.65 -12.16 2.48
CA ALA A 69 5.04 -11.76 2.38
C ALA A 69 5.61 -11.17 3.67
N PHE A 70 4.88 -10.30 4.34
CA PHE A 70 5.42 -9.55 5.47
C PHE A 70 5.07 -10.20 6.81
N LEU A 71 3.81 -10.60 6.99
CA LEU A 71 3.37 -11.22 8.23
C LEU A 71 3.77 -12.71 8.30
N GLY A 72 3.55 -13.45 7.22
CA GLY A 72 3.86 -14.87 7.07
C GLY A 72 5.27 -15.16 6.56
N GLN A 73 6.03 -14.15 6.12
CA GLN A 73 7.40 -14.29 5.59
C GLN A 73 7.54 -15.34 4.48
N LEU A 74 6.53 -15.46 3.63
CA LEU A 74 6.42 -16.46 2.56
C LEU A 74 6.64 -17.90 3.05
N TRP A 75 6.27 -18.17 4.30
CA TRP A 75 6.41 -19.49 4.89
C TRP A 75 5.47 -20.51 4.23
N GLY A 76 5.94 -21.76 4.08
CA GLY A 76 5.12 -22.90 3.65
C GLY A 76 5.39 -23.40 2.23
N LEU A 77 6.04 -22.63 1.36
CA LEU A 77 6.36 -23.11 0.00
C LEU A 77 7.69 -23.85 -0.14
N GLY A 78 8.55 -23.84 0.90
CA GLY A 78 9.87 -24.46 0.84
C GLY A 78 10.79 -23.85 -0.24
N PRO A 79 11.91 -24.51 -0.61
CA PRO A 79 12.92 -23.98 -1.52
C PRO A 79 12.53 -24.17 -3.01
N ARG A 80 11.37 -23.63 -3.42
CA ARG A 80 10.96 -23.65 -4.84
C ARG A 80 11.66 -22.57 -5.64
N PRO A 81 12.14 -22.85 -6.87
CA PRO A 81 12.79 -21.86 -7.71
C PRO A 81 11.79 -20.84 -8.27
N GLN A 82 12.29 -19.68 -8.65
CA GLN A 82 11.53 -18.72 -9.46
C GLN A 82 11.50 -19.16 -10.94
N PRO A 83 10.40 -18.95 -11.68
CA PRO A 83 9.22 -18.17 -11.29
C PRO A 83 8.12 -18.99 -10.61
N VAL A 84 8.33 -20.28 -10.36
CA VAL A 84 7.28 -21.19 -9.85
C VAL A 84 6.80 -20.78 -8.47
N SER A 85 7.71 -20.46 -7.54
CA SER A 85 7.35 -19.99 -6.20
C SER A 85 6.48 -18.73 -6.24
N GLY A 86 6.89 -17.73 -7.03
CA GLY A 86 6.12 -16.50 -7.21
C GLY A 86 4.76 -16.72 -7.85
N ALA A 87 4.67 -17.59 -8.86
CA ALA A 87 3.38 -17.92 -9.51
C ALA A 87 2.37 -18.52 -8.52
N ILE A 88 2.81 -19.38 -7.59
CA ILE A 88 1.95 -19.94 -6.55
C ILE A 88 1.44 -18.82 -5.62
N TRP A 89 2.31 -17.92 -5.18
CA TRP A 89 1.90 -16.80 -4.32
C TRP A 89 0.94 -15.83 -5.02
N ILE A 90 1.14 -15.55 -6.30
CA ILE A 90 0.22 -14.75 -7.13
C ILE A 90 -1.14 -15.41 -7.19
N LEU A 91 -1.18 -16.72 -7.47
CA LEU A 91 -2.43 -17.48 -7.54
C LEU A 91 -3.17 -17.45 -6.19
N LEU A 92 -2.48 -17.75 -5.09
CA LEU A 92 -3.07 -17.70 -3.75
C LEU A 92 -3.61 -16.30 -3.43
N THR A 93 -2.81 -15.26 -3.67
CA THR A 93 -3.22 -13.86 -3.46
C THR A 93 -4.48 -13.53 -4.25
N THR A 94 -4.52 -13.89 -5.53
CA THR A 94 -5.66 -13.61 -6.42
C THR A 94 -6.91 -14.35 -5.95
N VAL A 95 -6.79 -15.65 -5.64
CA VAL A 95 -7.91 -16.48 -5.17
C VAL A 95 -8.51 -15.90 -3.89
N PHE A 96 -7.68 -15.56 -2.90
CA PHE A 96 -8.17 -14.99 -1.65
C PHE A 96 -8.73 -13.57 -1.81
N ALA A 97 -8.11 -12.74 -2.66
CA ALA A 97 -8.58 -11.39 -2.97
C ALA A 97 -9.94 -11.36 -3.69
N VAL A 98 -10.35 -12.47 -4.31
CA VAL A 98 -11.70 -12.62 -4.86
C VAL A 98 -12.64 -13.23 -3.82
N ILE A 99 -12.23 -14.32 -3.15
CA ILE A 99 -13.10 -15.06 -2.22
C ILE A 99 -13.52 -14.19 -1.04
N VAL A 100 -12.58 -13.52 -0.35
CA VAL A 100 -12.89 -12.81 0.89
C VAL A 100 -13.84 -11.63 0.66
N PRO A 101 -13.59 -10.73 -0.32
CA PRO A 101 -14.57 -9.72 -0.69
C PRO A 101 -15.90 -10.30 -1.13
N SER A 102 -15.91 -11.41 -1.88
CA SER A 102 -17.16 -12.04 -2.32
C SER A 102 -17.99 -12.56 -1.15
N VAL A 103 -17.36 -13.12 -0.12
CA VAL A 103 -18.04 -13.55 1.12
C VAL A 103 -18.62 -12.36 1.85
N LEU A 104 -17.91 -11.23 1.93
CA LEU A 104 -18.41 -10.02 2.58
C LEU A 104 -19.58 -9.39 1.79
N LEU A 105 -19.43 -9.24 0.48
CA LEU A 105 -20.40 -8.57 -0.38
C LEU A 105 -21.68 -9.40 -0.60
N HIS A 106 -21.53 -10.69 -0.93
CA HIS A 106 -22.66 -11.54 -1.30
C HIS A 106 -23.15 -12.43 -0.15
N GLY A 107 -22.28 -12.73 0.82
CA GLY A 107 -22.66 -13.50 2.01
C GLY A 107 -23.11 -12.58 3.14
N TYR A 108 -22.19 -11.79 3.68
CA TYR A 108 -22.46 -10.91 4.82
C TYR A 108 -23.40 -9.75 4.47
N GLY A 109 -23.34 -9.23 3.23
CA GLY A 109 -24.24 -8.19 2.73
C GLY A 109 -25.73 -8.56 2.79
N VAL A 110 -26.08 -9.85 2.83
CA VAL A 110 -27.47 -10.30 3.05
C VAL A 110 -27.94 -10.03 4.49
N MET A 111 -27.01 -10.05 5.45
CA MET A 111 -27.30 -9.82 6.87
C MET A 111 -27.14 -8.36 7.27
N ASP A 112 -26.18 -7.65 6.67
CA ASP A 112 -25.88 -6.25 6.95
C ASP A 112 -25.92 -5.40 5.67
N PRO A 113 -26.92 -4.50 5.52
CA PRO A 113 -27.04 -3.62 4.36
C PRO A 113 -25.84 -2.72 4.09
N ALA A 114 -24.95 -2.47 5.06
CA ALA A 114 -23.72 -1.71 4.83
C ALA A 114 -22.76 -2.42 3.86
N PHE A 115 -22.84 -3.75 3.78
CA PHE A 115 -22.03 -4.59 2.89
C PHE A 115 -22.76 -4.97 1.59
N ASP A 116 -24.00 -4.53 1.40
CA ASP A 116 -24.76 -4.73 0.17
C ASP A 116 -24.16 -3.90 -0.98
N ILE A 117 -23.91 -4.55 -2.13
CA ILE A 117 -23.29 -3.93 -3.31
C ILE A 117 -24.03 -2.67 -3.78
N GLY A 118 -25.37 -2.69 -3.76
CA GLY A 118 -26.21 -1.56 -4.18
C GLY A 118 -26.25 -0.40 -3.19
N LYS A 119 -25.70 -0.57 -1.98
CA LYS A 119 -25.75 0.41 -0.88
C LYS A 119 -24.37 0.82 -0.36
N GLY A 120 -23.31 0.58 -1.14
CA GLY A 120 -21.95 0.97 -0.79
C GLY A 120 -21.09 -0.15 -0.23
N GLY A 121 -21.50 -1.42 -0.39
CA GLY A 121 -20.79 -2.59 0.11
C GLY A 121 -19.35 -2.71 -0.36
N TYR A 122 -19.04 -2.25 -1.57
CA TYR A 122 -17.66 -2.17 -2.05
C TYR A 122 -16.81 -1.23 -1.19
N THR A 123 -17.35 -0.08 -0.79
CA THR A 123 -16.67 0.87 0.10
C THR A 123 -16.46 0.24 1.48
N ALA A 124 -17.51 -0.33 2.08
CA ALA A 124 -17.40 -1.03 3.37
C ALA A 124 -16.31 -2.11 3.36
N THR A 125 -16.36 -2.99 2.35
CA THR A 125 -15.40 -4.08 2.18
C THR A 125 -13.97 -3.57 1.93
N THR A 126 -13.82 -2.49 1.17
CA THR A 126 -12.52 -1.89 0.87
C THR A 126 -11.92 -1.20 2.09
N MET A 127 -12.72 -0.53 2.91
CA MET A 127 -12.22 0.23 4.06
C MET A 127 -11.69 -0.65 5.19
N ILE A 128 -12.06 -1.94 5.24
CA ILE A 128 -11.37 -2.93 6.07
C ILE A 128 -9.88 -2.99 5.70
N VAL A 129 -9.57 -2.94 4.41
CA VAL A 129 -8.18 -2.97 3.91
C VAL A 129 -7.40 -1.76 4.37
N LEU A 130 -8.00 -0.56 4.39
CA LEU A 130 -7.30 0.66 4.82
C LEU A 130 -6.77 0.50 6.26
N ILE A 131 -7.65 0.12 7.19
CA ILE A 131 -7.25 -0.10 8.59
C ILE A 131 -6.29 -1.29 8.69
N GLY A 132 -6.62 -2.37 7.97
CA GLY A 132 -5.85 -3.60 7.96
C GLY A 132 -4.42 -3.44 7.48
N PHE A 133 -4.22 -2.69 6.41
CA PHE A 133 -2.92 -2.50 5.80
C PHE A 133 -1.92 -1.92 6.81
N TYR A 134 -2.36 -0.95 7.62
CA TYR A 134 -1.57 -0.43 8.73
C TYR A 134 -1.37 -1.47 9.84
N THR A 135 -2.45 -2.05 10.38
CA THR A 135 -2.38 -2.89 11.59
C THR A 135 -1.59 -4.17 11.37
N TRP A 136 -1.78 -4.87 10.25
CA TRP A 136 -1.00 -6.06 9.91
C TRP A 136 0.39 -5.70 9.39
N GLY A 137 0.50 -4.62 8.61
CA GLY A 137 1.77 -4.16 8.08
C GLY A 137 2.76 -3.77 9.18
N ILE A 138 2.34 -2.96 10.15
CA ILE A 138 3.19 -2.50 11.24
C ILE A 138 3.67 -3.66 12.14
N LEU A 139 2.85 -4.70 12.31
CA LEU A 139 3.18 -5.89 13.09
C LEU A 139 4.35 -6.66 12.50
N GLY A 140 4.35 -6.88 11.19
CA GLY A 140 5.46 -7.55 10.49
C GLY A 140 6.71 -6.68 10.30
N THR A 141 6.58 -5.36 10.45
CA THR A 141 7.65 -4.39 10.13
C THR A 141 8.17 -3.66 11.38
N SER A 142 7.65 -2.49 11.72
CA SER A 142 8.16 -1.65 12.80
C SER A 142 8.09 -2.30 14.18
N MET A 143 7.11 -3.20 14.41
CA MET A 143 7.02 -3.97 15.65
C MET A 143 7.87 -5.25 15.61
N GLY A 144 8.39 -5.65 14.44
CA GLY A 144 9.28 -6.80 14.28
C GLY A 144 8.68 -8.10 14.83
N HIS A 145 7.37 -8.30 14.63
CA HIS A 145 6.59 -9.42 15.17
C HIS A 145 6.58 -9.55 16.70
N TRP A 146 6.82 -8.46 17.43
CA TRP A 146 6.60 -8.44 18.87
C TRP A 146 5.11 -8.62 19.19
N PRO A 147 4.73 -9.40 20.23
CA PRO A 147 5.60 -10.07 21.22
C PRO A 147 6.01 -11.50 20.87
N TRP A 148 5.51 -12.09 19.78
CA TRP A 148 5.65 -13.53 19.51
C TRP A 148 7.10 -13.99 19.38
N VAL A 149 7.96 -13.17 18.79
CA VAL A 149 9.39 -13.48 18.67
C VAL A 149 10.11 -13.48 20.02
N ASP A 150 9.66 -12.67 20.98
CA ASP A 150 10.22 -12.64 22.33
C ASP A 150 9.77 -13.86 23.15
N LEU A 151 8.64 -14.46 22.78
CA LEU A 151 8.17 -15.74 23.31
C LEU A 151 8.86 -16.95 22.66
N GLY A 152 9.83 -16.74 21.75
CA GLY A 152 10.56 -17.81 21.06
C GLY A 152 9.79 -18.50 19.94
N LEU A 153 8.63 -17.95 19.52
CA LEU A 153 7.87 -18.51 18.41
C LEU A 153 8.59 -18.29 17.08
N LYS A 154 8.32 -19.18 16.13
CA LYS A 154 8.79 -19.12 14.73
C LYS A 154 7.61 -19.18 13.78
N GLN A 155 7.84 -18.95 12.48
CA GLN A 155 6.81 -19.21 11.48
C GLN A 155 6.40 -20.70 11.51
N PRO A 156 5.10 -21.03 11.39
CA PRO A 156 3.99 -20.13 11.05
C PRO A 156 3.34 -19.41 12.25
N TRP A 157 3.70 -19.77 13.48
CA TRP A 157 3.02 -19.30 14.70
C TRP A 157 3.15 -17.80 14.93
N VAL A 158 4.29 -17.22 14.55
CA VAL A 158 4.50 -15.77 14.59
C VAL A 158 3.53 -15.05 13.64
N GLY A 159 3.39 -15.55 12.41
CA GLY A 159 2.44 -15.00 11.43
C GLY A 159 0.99 -15.15 11.87
N ILE A 160 0.61 -16.32 12.43
CA ILE A 160 -0.74 -16.56 12.95
C ILE A 160 -1.07 -15.64 14.12
N GLY A 161 -0.15 -15.50 15.08
CA GLY A 161 -0.30 -14.58 16.20
C GLY A 161 -0.48 -13.13 15.74
N GLY A 162 0.40 -12.69 14.81
CA GLY A 162 0.31 -11.39 14.16
C GLY A 162 -1.01 -11.18 13.42
N PHE A 163 -1.53 -12.22 12.77
CA PHE A 163 -2.79 -12.14 12.05
C PHE A 163 -3.96 -11.93 12.99
N LEU A 164 -4.06 -12.71 14.06
CA LEU A 164 -5.14 -12.60 15.04
C LEU A 164 -5.12 -11.26 15.78
N PHE A 165 -3.94 -10.78 16.17
CA PHE A 165 -3.82 -9.49 16.84
C PHE A 165 -4.14 -8.33 15.89
N GLY A 166 -3.61 -8.37 14.66
CA GLY A 166 -3.96 -7.39 13.63
C GLY A 166 -5.45 -7.40 13.32
N PHE A 167 -6.11 -8.56 13.31
CA PHE A 167 -7.56 -8.67 13.14
C PHE A 167 -8.33 -7.91 14.21
N VAL A 168 -7.97 -8.09 15.48
CA VAL A 168 -8.61 -7.35 16.59
C VAL A 168 -8.43 -5.84 16.42
N LEU A 169 -7.22 -5.39 16.09
CA LEU A 169 -6.96 -3.96 15.87
C LEU A 169 -7.73 -3.41 14.67
N THR A 170 -7.77 -4.15 13.55
CA THR A 170 -8.53 -3.79 12.35
C THR A 170 -10.01 -3.69 12.64
N PHE A 171 -10.55 -4.68 13.34
CA PHE A 171 -11.96 -4.71 13.71
C PHE A 171 -12.35 -3.53 14.59
N LEU A 172 -11.54 -3.22 15.61
CA LEU A 172 -11.76 -2.05 16.48
C LEU A 172 -11.67 -0.75 15.67
N GLY A 173 -10.62 -0.57 14.86
CA GLY A 173 -10.47 0.62 14.03
C GLY A 173 -11.61 0.80 13.03
N TYR A 174 -12.05 -0.29 12.39
CA TYR A 174 -13.15 -0.28 11.43
C TYR A 174 -14.48 0.07 12.11
N ILE A 175 -14.81 -0.55 13.25
CA ILE A 175 -16.06 -0.28 13.97
C ILE A 175 -16.11 1.14 14.54
N LEU A 176 -14.97 1.68 14.98
CA LEU A 176 -14.96 3.02 15.57
C LEU A 176 -14.95 4.13 14.51
N LEU A 177 -14.20 3.95 13.42
CA LEU A 177 -13.89 5.03 12.48
C LEU A 177 -14.67 4.94 11.16
N ILE A 178 -14.97 3.73 10.69
CA ILE A 178 -15.52 3.53 9.33
C ILE A 178 -16.98 3.12 9.38
N TYR A 179 -17.28 2.00 10.04
CA TYR A 179 -18.58 1.36 10.01
C TYR A 179 -19.75 2.28 10.38
N PRO A 180 -19.64 3.20 11.38
CA PRO A 180 -20.71 4.14 11.71
C PRO A 180 -21.04 5.10 10.56
N SER A 181 -20.12 5.33 9.62
CA SER A 181 -20.37 6.16 8.43
C SER A 181 -21.11 5.42 7.31
N LEU A 182 -21.21 4.08 7.40
CA LEU A 182 -21.75 3.21 6.35
C LEU A 182 -23.01 2.46 6.81
N ALA A 183 -23.16 2.27 8.12
CA ALA A 183 -24.28 1.59 8.73
C ALA A 183 -25.59 2.37 8.54
N SER A 184 -26.62 1.69 8.04
CA SER A 184 -27.94 2.28 7.76
C SER A 184 -28.69 2.78 9.01
N TRP A 185 -28.31 2.28 10.18
CA TRP A 185 -28.92 2.61 11.47
C TRP A 185 -28.20 3.77 12.18
N THR A 186 -27.08 4.26 11.62
CA THR A 186 -26.32 5.39 12.15
C THR A 186 -26.62 6.65 11.34
N SER A 187 -26.42 7.81 11.96
CA SER A 187 -26.59 9.10 11.32
C SER A 187 -25.24 9.84 11.24
N PRO A 188 -25.00 10.72 10.24
CA PRO A 188 -23.70 11.37 10.05
C PRO A 188 -23.16 12.11 11.28
N ASP A 189 -24.05 12.66 12.11
CA ASP A 189 -23.76 13.35 13.38
C ASP A 189 -23.25 12.41 14.49
N LYS A 190 -23.35 11.09 14.32
CA LYS A 190 -22.88 10.07 15.26
C LYS A 190 -21.54 9.44 14.86
N THR A 191 -20.93 9.92 13.79
CA THR A 191 -19.58 9.50 13.38
C THR A 191 -18.52 10.28 14.16
N ILE A 192 -17.42 9.62 14.54
CA ILE A 192 -16.30 10.30 15.23
C ILE A 192 -15.66 11.32 14.29
N LEU A 193 -15.49 10.92 13.03
CA LEU A 193 -14.96 11.74 11.95
C LEU A 193 -15.72 11.39 10.65
N PRO A 194 -15.93 12.36 9.75
CA PRO A 194 -16.46 12.07 8.41
C PRO A 194 -15.57 11.07 7.67
N LEU A 195 -16.17 10.19 6.87
CA LEU A 195 -15.45 9.14 6.15
C LEU A 195 -14.31 9.68 5.28
N THR A 196 -14.51 10.81 4.58
CA THR A 196 -13.47 11.44 3.76
C THR A 196 -12.26 11.86 4.58
N VAL A 197 -12.49 12.42 5.77
CA VAL A 197 -11.45 12.78 6.74
C VAL A 197 -10.74 11.53 7.24
N VAL A 198 -11.48 10.48 7.62
CA VAL A 198 -10.89 9.22 8.11
C VAL A 198 -9.96 8.62 7.06
N ILE A 199 -10.37 8.59 5.79
CA ILE A 199 -9.55 8.03 4.72
C ILE A 199 -8.26 8.83 4.56
N GLY A 200 -8.35 10.16 4.41
CA GLY A 200 -7.18 11.02 4.24
C GLY A 200 -6.23 10.97 5.44
N TRP A 201 -6.79 11.03 6.66
CA TRP A 201 -6.03 10.99 7.91
C TRP A 201 -5.35 9.65 8.13
N PHE A 202 -6.08 8.55 8.00
CA PHE A 202 -5.54 7.22 8.26
C PHE A 202 -4.51 6.81 7.19
N TYR A 203 -4.69 7.24 5.95
CA TYR A 203 -3.64 7.07 4.94
C TYR A 203 -2.37 7.87 5.29
N SER A 204 -2.51 9.04 5.91
CA SER A 204 -1.35 9.80 6.42
C SER A 204 -0.63 9.09 7.57
N VAL A 205 -1.35 8.32 8.38
CA VAL A 205 -0.76 7.39 9.38
C VAL A 205 0.02 6.26 8.68
N ILE A 206 -0.51 5.70 7.59
CA ILE A 206 0.23 4.72 6.76
C ILE A 206 1.51 5.34 6.20
N VAL A 207 1.44 6.55 5.66
CA VAL A 207 2.62 7.28 5.15
C VAL A 207 3.65 7.49 6.26
N SER A 208 3.23 7.87 7.47
CA SER A 208 4.13 7.97 8.63
C SER A 208 4.83 6.64 8.92
N TRP A 209 4.07 5.55 8.97
CA TRP A 209 4.63 4.22 9.25
C TRP A 209 5.62 3.78 8.17
N LEU A 210 5.23 3.86 6.89
CA LEU A 210 6.11 3.49 5.79
C LEU A 210 7.35 4.39 5.76
N THR A 211 7.21 5.68 6.01
CA THR A 211 8.35 6.62 6.07
C THR A 211 9.32 6.23 7.17
N THR A 212 8.81 6.07 8.39
CA THR A 212 9.66 5.75 9.55
C THR A 212 10.35 4.40 9.38
N PHE A 213 9.62 3.37 8.93
CA PHE A 213 10.19 2.03 8.75
C PHE A 213 11.15 1.94 7.56
N LEU A 214 10.73 2.36 6.36
CA LEU A 214 11.43 2.03 5.12
C LEU A 214 12.65 2.91 4.85
N ILE A 215 12.62 4.19 5.25
CA ILE A 215 13.68 5.14 4.90
C ILE A 215 14.33 5.84 6.09
N LEU A 216 13.69 5.83 7.27
CA LEU A 216 14.24 6.38 8.51
C LEU A 216 14.80 5.32 9.47
N ASP A 217 14.95 4.07 9.03
CA ASP A 217 15.47 2.95 9.83
C ASP A 217 14.71 2.75 11.17
N ASN A 218 13.37 2.87 11.09
CA ASN A 218 12.44 2.84 12.23
C ASN A 218 12.66 3.94 13.27
N TRP A 219 13.43 4.99 12.97
CA TRP A 219 13.55 6.18 13.82
C TRP A 219 12.28 7.05 13.73
N PRO A 220 11.81 7.65 14.84
CA PRO A 220 12.43 7.70 16.17
C PRO A 220 12.12 6.50 17.08
N TRP A 221 11.28 5.57 16.66
CA TRP A 221 10.81 4.46 17.49
C TRP A 221 11.95 3.55 17.96
N SER A 222 12.96 3.35 17.13
CA SER A 222 14.15 2.56 17.48
C SER A 222 14.99 3.16 18.61
N ALA A 223 14.83 4.45 18.95
CA ALA A 223 15.56 5.11 20.03
C ALA A 223 15.08 4.71 21.44
N PHE A 224 13.94 4.04 21.57
CA PHE A 224 13.37 3.66 22.88
C PHE A 224 14.06 2.43 23.53
N GLY A 225 15.04 1.81 22.85
CA GLY A 225 16.01 0.87 23.42
C GLY A 225 15.55 -0.57 23.63
N SER A 226 14.26 -0.83 23.93
CA SER A 226 13.72 -2.20 23.98
C SER A 226 12.75 -2.49 22.84
N ARG A 227 12.64 -3.76 22.43
CA ARG A 227 11.74 -4.19 21.35
C ARG A 227 10.28 -3.87 21.68
N ALA A 228 9.85 -4.15 22.92
CA ALA A 228 8.50 -3.81 23.39
C ALA A 228 8.20 -2.31 23.35
N LYS A 229 9.13 -1.46 23.84
CA LYS A 229 8.96 -0.01 23.80
C LYS A 229 8.95 0.54 22.37
N THR A 230 9.84 0.02 21.52
CA THR A 230 9.90 0.36 20.10
C THR A 230 8.59 -0.01 19.39
N ALA A 231 8.07 -1.22 19.65
CA ALA A 231 6.82 -1.69 19.07
C ALA A 231 5.62 -0.82 19.49
N PHE A 232 5.48 -0.52 20.79
CA PHE A 232 4.40 0.34 21.27
C PHE A 232 4.54 1.78 20.78
N ALA A 233 5.75 2.34 20.80
CA ALA A 233 6.04 3.67 20.28
C ALA A 233 5.76 3.78 18.78
N ALA A 234 6.08 2.76 17.99
CA ALA A 234 5.73 2.72 16.57
C ALA A 234 4.21 2.62 16.37
N LEU A 235 3.53 1.75 17.12
CA LEU A 235 2.08 1.54 16.99
C LEU A 235 1.27 2.81 17.26
N VAL A 236 1.64 3.57 18.30
CA VAL A 236 0.91 4.79 18.70
C VAL A 236 1.51 6.04 18.07
N GLY A 237 2.84 6.15 18.01
CA GLY A 237 3.54 7.35 17.54
C GLY A 237 3.27 7.67 16.07
N ASN A 238 3.02 6.66 15.23
CA ASN A 238 2.63 6.89 13.84
C ASN A 238 1.26 7.57 13.70
N PHE A 239 0.35 7.45 14.68
CA PHE A 239 -0.89 8.24 14.67
C PHE A 239 -0.61 9.72 14.90
N VAL A 240 0.31 10.05 15.82
CA VAL A 240 0.69 11.44 16.12
C VAL A 240 1.38 12.08 14.92
N VAL A 241 2.41 11.42 14.39
CA VAL A 241 3.15 11.93 13.22
C VAL A 241 2.26 11.94 11.98
N GLY A 242 1.46 10.90 11.75
CA GLY A 242 0.50 10.82 10.66
C GLY A 242 -0.56 11.91 10.69
N THR A 243 -1.01 12.32 11.88
CA THR A 243 -1.90 13.48 12.03
C THR A 243 -1.22 14.77 11.57
N GLY A 244 0.05 14.97 11.93
CA GLY A 244 0.84 16.09 11.42
C GLY A 244 0.99 16.05 9.89
N ILE A 245 1.25 14.87 9.32
CA ILE A 245 1.34 14.66 7.86
C ILE A 245 0.01 14.98 7.19
N TYR A 246 -1.13 14.59 7.76
CA TYR A 246 -2.45 14.88 7.21
C TYR A 246 -2.64 16.38 7.00
N PHE A 247 -2.39 17.19 8.03
CA PHE A 247 -2.50 18.64 7.92
C PHE A 247 -1.44 19.25 6.98
N ALA A 248 -0.22 18.71 6.96
CA ALA A 248 0.82 19.18 6.04
C ALA A 248 0.46 18.90 4.57
N PHE A 249 -0.02 17.70 4.26
CA PHE A 249 -0.50 17.35 2.92
C PHE A 249 -1.69 18.19 2.53
N HIS A 250 -2.63 18.39 3.44
CA HIS A 250 -3.79 19.22 3.19
C HIS A 250 -3.40 20.68 2.90
N ALA A 251 -2.46 21.25 3.65
CA ALA A 251 -1.91 22.58 3.40
C ALA A 251 -1.19 22.67 2.05
N LEU A 252 -0.38 21.66 1.70
CA LEU A 252 0.32 21.59 0.41
C LEU A 252 -0.66 21.46 -0.76
N LEU A 253 -1.67 20.61 -0.62
CA LEU A 253 -2.70 20.38 -1.63
C LEU A 253 -3.50 21.66 -1.89
N ARG A 254 -4.08 22.26 -0.85
CA ARG A 254 -4.90 23.48 -0.99
C ARG A 254 -4.07 24.72 -1.36
N GLY A 255 -2.84 24.80 -0.85
CA GLY A 255 -1.99 25.98 -1.04
C GLY A 255 -1.23 26.01 -2.35
N ILE A 256 -0.90 24.85 -2.93
CA ILE A 256 0.05 24.77 -4.05
C ILE A 256 -0.43 23.82 -5.16
N LEU A 257 -0.86 22.61 -4.83
CA LEU A 257 -1.02 21.55 -5.84
C LEU A 257 -2.38 21.56 -6.54
N LEU A 258 -3.46 21.90 -5.82
CA LEU A 258 -4.84 21.90 -6.32
C LEU A 258 -5.28 23.30 -6.77
N PRO A 259 -5.63 23.48 -8.05
CA PRO A 259 -6.28 24.71 -8.54
C PRO A 259 -7.58 25.06 -7.81
N GLN A 260 -7.97 26.33 -7.75
CA GLN A 260 -9.15 26.78 -6.98
C GLN A 260 -10.47 26.21 -7.51
N ASP A 261 -10.61 26.08 -8.83
CA ASP A 261 -11.76 25.47 -9.50
C ASP A 261 -11.88 23.98 -9.16
N VAL A 262 -10.75 23.27 -9.09
CA VAL A 262 -10.70 21.87 -8.59
C VAL A 262 -11.13 21.80 -7.12
N GLN A 263 -10.63 22.70 -6.27
CA GLN A 263 -11.01 22.73 -4.85
C GLN A 263 -12.52 22.98 -4.69
N ALA A 264 -13.09 23.88 -5.50
CA ALA A 264 -14.52 24.15 -5.51
C ALA A 264 -15.34 22.94 -6.00
N ALA A 265 -14.87 22.25 -7.04
CA ALA A 265 -15.53 21.06 -7.59
C ALA A 265 -15.53 19.88 -6.60
N LEU A 266 -14.46 19.73 -5.81
CA LEU A 266 -14.34 18.67 -4.81
C LEU A 266 -15.20 18.90 -3.57
N GLY A 267 -15.36 20.15 -3.13
CA GLY A 267 -16.07 20.48 -1.90
C GLY A 267 -15.53 19.67 -0.70
N PRO A 268 -16.39 19.02 0.12
CA PRO A 268 -15.96 18.17 1.24
C PRO A 268 -15.10 16.96 0.86
N ALA A 269 -15.13 16.52 -0.40
CA ALA A 269 -14.30 15.41 -0.85
C ALA A 269 -12.81 15.76 -0.85
N ILE A 270 -12.43 17.04 -0.77
CA ILE A 270 -11.03 17.46 -0.68
C ILE A 270 -10.29 16.81 0.51
N ASP A 271 -11.02 16.43 1.56
CA ASP A 271 -10.45 15.85 2.77
C ASP A 271 -9.90 14.43 2.56
N ILE A 272 -10.26 13.76 1.44
CA ILE A 272 -9.65 12.48 1.02
C ILE A 272 -8.32 12.66 0.30
N TRP A 273 -8.02 13.86 -0.22
CA TRP A 273 -6.85 14.10 -1.08
C TRP A 273 -5.48 13.92 -0.44
N PRO A 274 -5.31 14.06 0.89
CA PRO A 274 -4.12 13.59 1.56
C PRO A 274 -3.81 12.11 1.30
N ALA A 275 -4.81 11.25 1.09
CA ALA A 275 -4.60 9.85 0.67
C ALA A 275 -4.12 9.75 -0.78
N HIS A 276 -4.66 10.55 -1.70
CA HIS A 276 -4.21 10.59 -3.10
C HIS A 276 -2.76 11.07 -3.27
N LEU A 277 -2.31 12.03 -2.47
CA LEU A 277 -0.89 12.37 -2.40
C LEU A 277 -0.09 11.30 -1.66
N GLY A 278 -0.66 10.78 -0.57
CA GLY A 278 -0.03 9.76 0.27
C GLY A 278 0.32 8.48 -0.48
N VAL A 279 -0.54 7.99 -1.38
CA VAL A 279 -0.26 6.78 -2.17
C VAL A 279 0.93 6.98 -3.13
N CYS A 280 1.10 8.18 -3.67
CA CYS A 280 2.29 8.52 -4.46
C CYS A 280 3.54 8.43 -3.59
N VAL A 281 3.45 8.88 -2.33
CA VAL A 281 4.55 8.75 -1.35
C VAL A 281 4.80 7.28 -1.01
N SER A 282 3.76 6.50 -0.74
CA SER A 282 3.85 5.05 -0.47
C SER A 282 4.54 4.30 -1.60
N PHE A 283 4.20 4.60 -2.86
CA PHE A 283 4.84 3.98 -4.02
C PHE A 283 6.35 4.20 -4.00
N TRP A 284 6.79 5.45 -3.87
CA TRP A 284 8.23 5.75 -3.86
C TRP A 284 8.92 5.21 -2.61
N LEU A 285 8.28 5.21 -1.44
CA LEU A 285 8.85 4.59 -0.23
C LEU A 285 9.12 3.09 -0.44
N ILE A 286 8.13 2.36 -0.96
CA ILE A 286 8.24 0.92 -1.18
C ILE A 286 9.25 0.63 -2.30
N PHE A 287 9.22 1.40 -3.40
CA PHE A 287 10.15 1.26 -4.51
C PHE A 287 11.59 1.54 -4.09
N TRP A 288 11.83 2.64 -3.37
CA TRP A 288 13.16 3.04 -2.93
C TRP A 288 13.81 1.98 -2.03
N ALA A 289 13.01 1.42 -1.12
CA ALA A 289 13.47 0.39 -0.19
C ALA A 289 13.66 -0.98 -0.85
N ASN A 290 12.69 -1.46 -1.61
CA ASN A 290 12.69 -2.84 -2.11
C ASN A 290 13.39 -3.00 -3.47
N VAL A 291 13.55 -1.91 -4.23
CA VAL A 291 14.13 -1.96 -5.58
C VAL A 291 15.46 -1.21 -5.64
N ALA A 292 15.49 0.06 -5.19
CA ALA A 292 16.70 0.88 -5.27
C ALA A 292 17.76 0.50 -4.21
N GLY A 293 17.36 -0.13 -3.12
CA GLY A 293 18.25 -0.49 -2.01
C GLY A 293 18.60 0.70 -1.12
N ASN A 294 17.70 1.69 -1.02
CA ASN A 294 17.80 2.84 -0.13
C ASN A 294 19.10 3.69 -0.20
N PRO A 295 19.64 4.05 -1.38
CA PRO A 295 20.70 5.04 -1.43
C PRO A 295 20.20 6.43 -0.94
N PRO A 296 21.08 7.30 -0.43
CA PRO A 296 22.47 7.03 -0.09
C PRO A 296 22.60 6.14 1.16
N THR A 297 23.68 5.36 1.21
CA THR A 297 24.07 4.53 2.38
C THR A 297 25.44 4.93 2.94
N GLY A 298 26.21 5.74 2.20
CA GLY A 298 27.58 6.12 2.56
C GLY A 298 27.72 7.42 3.35
N LEU A 299 26.62 8.15 3.64
CA LEU A 299 26.68 9.34 4.49
C LEU A 299 26.50 8.96 5.97
N GLY A 300 26.55 9.95 6.87
CA GLY A 300 26.15 9.77 8.27
C GLY A 300 24.64 9.42 8.39
N PRO A 301 24.19 8.75 9.48
CA PRO A 301 22.82 8.27 9.62
C PRO A 301 21.75 9.35 9.40
N ILE A 302 21.92 10.52 10.01
CA ILE A 302 20.97 11.64 9.88
C ILE A 302 20.92 12.14 8.44
N ALA A 303 22.08 12.33 7.81
CA ALA A 303 22.17 12.81 6.43
C ALA A 303 21.53 11.81 5.43
N ASN A 304 21.81 10.51 5.58
CA ASN A 304 21.18 9.48 4.75
C ASN A 304 19.64 9.55 4.84
N ARG A 305 19.11 9.62 6.07
CA ARG A 305 17.66 9.68 6.32
C ARG A 305 17.01 10.92 5.70
N LEU A 306 17.62 12.10 5.91
CA LEU A 306 17.10 13.35 5.35
C LEU A 306 17.12 13.35 3.83
N VAL A 307 18.20 12.88 3.20
CA VAL A 307 18.30 12.82 1.74
C VAL A 307 17.26 11.85 1.16
N ARG A 308 17.10 10.65 1.75
CA ARG A 308 16.06 9.69 1.33
C ARG A 308 14.67 10.30 1.46
N LEU A 309 14.38 10.98 2.58
CA LEU A 309 13.10 11.65 2.81
C LEU A 309 12.80 12.69 1.73
N VAL A 310 13.75 13.60 1.47
CA VAL A 310 13.59 14.66 0.48
C VAL A 310 13.40 14.10 -0.92
N ILE A 311 14.21 13.12 -1.34
CA ILE A 311 14.10 12.51 -2.67
C ILE A 311 12.73 11.84 -2.84
N THR A 312 12.35 10.97 -1.90
CA THR A 312 11.10 10.20 -1.99
C THR A 312 9.88 11.11 -2.02
N PHE A 313 9.81 12.12 -1.16
CA PHE A 313 8.67 13.05 -1.13
C PHE A 313 8.65 13.97 -2.36
N SER A 314 9.81 14.40 -2.87
CA SER A 314 9.87 15.21 -4.09
C SER A 314 9.40 14.42 -5.31
N LEU A 315 9.81 13.15 -5.43
CA LEU A 315 9.35 12.26 -6.49
C LEU A 315 7.84 12.00 -6.38
N ALA A 316 7.30 11.83 -5.17
CA ALA A 316 5.87 11.66 -4.96
C ALA A 316 5.05 12.88 -5.39
N VAL A 317 5.49 14.09 -5.05
CA VAL A 317 4.84 15.33 -5.50
C VAL A 317 4.92 15.44 -7.02
N ALA A 318 6.07 15.15 -7.63
CA ALA A 318 6.22 15.15 -9.08
C ALA A 318 5.28 14.14 -9.75
N THR A 319 5.21 12.91 -9.23
CA THR A 319 4.29 11.86 -9.71
C THR A 319 2.84 12.32 -9.59
N PHE A 320 2.43 12.87 -8.45
CA PHE A 320 1.07 13.37 -8.24
C PHE A 320 0.70 14.46 -9.26
N VAL A 321 1.60 15.42 -9.51
CA VAL A 321 1.38 16.51 -10.47
C VAL A 321 1.30 15.99 -11.90
N VAL A 322 2.25 15.14 -12.32
CA VAL A 322 2.26 14.55 -13.67
C VAL A 322 1.03 13.68 -13.89
N TYR A 323 0.61 12.94 -12.86
CA TYR A 323 -0.56 12.09 -12.92
C TYR A 323 -1.84 12.91 -13.11
N THR A 324 -2.11 13.83 -12.18
CA THR A 324 -3.39 14.56 -12.13
C THR A 324 -3.58 15.55 -13.27
N ARG A 325 -2.48 16.11 -13.82
CA ARG A 325 -2.54 17.12 -14.89
C ARG A 325 -2.43 16.57 -16.31
N TRP A 326 -2.07 15.30 -16.47
CA TRP A 326 -1.86 14.72 -17.79
C TRP A 326 -2.17 13.24 -17.83
N PHE A 327 -1.44 12.42 -17.08
CA PHE A 327 -1.45 10.97 -17.29
C PHE A 327 -2.85 10.35 -17.08
N ALA A 328 -3.56 10.77 -16.03
CA ALA A 328 -4.87 10.24 -15.71
C ALA A 328 -5.88 10.46 -16.85
N VAL A 329 -5.95 11.68 -17.37
CA VAL A 329 -6.95 12.07 -18.39
C VAL A 329 -6.51 11.63 -19.78
N SER A 330 -5.24 11.88 -20.14
CA SER A 330 -4.74 11.70 -21.50
C SER A 330 -4.26 10.28 -21.82
N VAL A 331 -3.90 9.49 -20.79
CA VAL A 331 -3.34 8.14 -20.97
C VAL A 331 -4.28 7.08 -20.39
N LEU A 332 -4.78 7.29 -19.17
CA LEU A 332 -5.65 6.32 -18.49
C LEU A 332 -7.14 6.50 -18.77
N ASN A 333 -7.51 7.57 -19.49
CA ASN A 333 -8.87 7.92 -19.87
C ASN A 333 -9.81 8.08 -18.67
N GLU A 334 -9.26 8.51 -17.53
CA GLU A 334 -10.02 8.77 -16.33
C GLU A 334 -10.78 10.10 -16.43
N LYS A 335 -11.80 10.24 -15.58
CA LYS A 335 -12.65 11.44 -15.59
C LYS A 335 -11.89 12.66 -15.08
N GLU A 336 -12.10 13.77 -15.76
CA GLU A 336 -11.74 15.09 -15.27
C GLU A 336 -12.60 15.48 -14.06
N ILE A 337 -11.98 16.17 -13.11
CA ILE A 337 -12.64 16.86 -12.00
C ILE A 337 -12.89 18.31 -12.40
N ALA A 338 -11.91 18.93 -13.03
CA ALA A 338 -11.99 20.20 -13.72
C ALA A 338 -11.12 20.14 -14.99
N ALA A 339 -11.23 21.14 -15.87
CA ALA A 339 -10.52 21.13 -17.13
C ALA A 339 -9.00 20.95 -16.95
N GLY A 340 -8.44 19.89 -17.53
CA GLY A 340 -7.01 19.58 -17.43
C GLY A 340 -6.54 19.07 -16.06
N PHE A 341 -7.47 18.69 -15.16
CA PHE A 341 -7.16 18.12 -13.86
C PHE A 341 -8.13 17.01 -13.49
N GLY A 342 -7.63 15.81 -13.22
CA GLY A 342 -8.52 14.69 -12.91
C GLY A 342 -7.82 13.44 -12.40
N GLY A 343 -8.62 12.38 -12.40
CA GLY A 343 -8.20 11.03 -12.04
C GLY A 343 -8.30 10.69 -10.57
N ASP A 344 -7.95 9.43 -10.30
CA ASP A 344 -7.94 8.77 -9.01
C ASP A 344 -6.56 8.15 -8.76
N PRO A 345 -5.62 8.94 -8.21
CA PRO A 345 -4.28 8.45 -7.89
C PRO A 345 -4.29 7.21 -6.99
N LEU A 346 -5.32 7.01 -6.15
CA LEU A 346 -5.36 5.83 -5.27
C LEU A 346 -5.40 4.56 -6.10
N THR A 347 -6.37 4.44 -7.00
CA THR A 347 -6.54 3.19 -7.76
C THR A 347 -5.34 2.90 -8.67
N TRP A 348 -4.85 3.88 -9.44
CA TRP A 348 -3.74 3.64 -10.37
C TRP A 348 -2.42 3.39 -9.64
N ILE A 349 -2.07 4.19 -8.64
CA ILE A 349 -0.79 4.04 -7.95
C ILE A 349 -0.81 2.79 -7.06
N ASP A 350 -1.93 2.41 -6.44
CA ASP A 350 -2.03 1.14 -5.74
C ASP A 350 -1.92 -0.06 -6.71
N LEU A 351 -2.38 0.05 -7.95
CA LEU A 351 -2.09 -0.96 -8.97
C LEU A 351 -0.59 -1.07 -9.26
N MET A 352 0.12 0.05 -9.34
CA MET A 352 1.59 0.04 -9.47
C MET A 352 2.26 -0.58 -8.24
N ILE A 353 1.78 -0.28 -7.03
CA ILE A 353 2.26 -0.90 -5.79
C ILE A 353 2.02 -2.41 -5.81
N TYR A 354 0.82 -2.86 -6.18
CA TYR A 354 0.50 -4.28 -6.27
C TYR A 354 1.41 -5.02 -7.25
N VAL A 355 1.57 -4.49 -8.47
CA VAL A 355 2.46 -5.07 -9.49
C VAL A 355 3.90 -5.09 -9.02
N MET A 356 4.37 -4.01 -8.37
CA MET A 356 5.70 -3.97 -7.76
C MET A 356 5.86 -5.05 -6.69
N LEU A 357 4.92 -5.19 -5.77
CA LEU A 357 5.00 -6.19 -4.71
C LEU A 357 5.02 -7.61 -5.29
N VAL A 358 4.16 -7.89 -6.28
CA VAL A 358 4.16 -9.18 -6.98
C VAL A 358 5.49 -9.43 -7.70
N TYR A 359 5.95 -8.48 -8.51
CA TYR A 359 7.14 -8.70 -9.34
C TYR A 359 8.43 -8.73 -8.52
N VAL A 360 8.58 -7.83 -7.56
CA VAL A 360 9.80 -7.68 -6.77
C VAL A 360 9.83 -8.70 -5.63
N ILE A 361 8.72 -8.89 -4.90
CA ILE A 361 8.70 -9.74 -3.69
C ILE A 361 8.37 -11.20 -4.03
N TYR A 362 7.30 -11.47 -4.79
CA TYR A 362 6.94 -12.85 -5.10
C TYR A 362 7.83 -13.46 -6.18
N LEU A 363 8.13 -12.71 -7.24
CA LEU A 363 8.96 -13.20 -8.35
C LEU A 363 10.45 -12.89 -8.17
N GLY A 364 10.85 -12.11 -7.17
CA GLY A 364 12.25 -11.79 -6.92
C GLY A 364 12.91 -10.98 -8.04
N SER A 365 12.15 -10.12 -8.72
CA SER A 365 12.60 -9.41 -9.94
C SER A 365 13.05 -10.37 -11.05
N TYR A 366 12.35 -11.50 -11.22
CA TYR A 366 12.72 -12.55 -12.17
C TYR A 366 13.08 -11.98 -13.57
N GLY A 367 14.22 -12.42 -14.09
CA GLY A 367 14.79 -11.94 -15.35
C GLY A 367 15.78 -10.77 -15.21
N LEU A 368 15.83 -10.10 -14.06
CA LEU A 368 16.78 -9.03 -13.75
C LEU A 368 17.68 -9.41 -12.57
N ASN A 369 18.98 -9.17 -12.71
CA ASN A 369 19.97 -9.39 -11.66
C ASN A 369 20.73 -8.10 -11.36
N ARG A 370 20.77 -7.70 -10.08
CA ARG A 370 21.58 -6.56 -9.65
C ARG A 370 23.05 -6.98 -9.56
N LYS A 371 23.94 -6.22 -10.23
CA LYS A 371 25.39 -6.33 -10.02
C LYS A 371 25.73 -5.77 -8.64
N SER A 372 26.46 -6.57 -7.87
CA SER A 372 27.05 -6.21 -6.57
C SER A 372 28.03 -5.05 -6.71
#